data_AF-A0A0U2YV63-F1
#
_entry.id   AF-A0A0U2YV63-F1
#
_cell.length_a   1.000
_cell.length_b   1.000
_cell.length_c   1.000
_cell.angle_alpha   90.00
_cell.angle_beta   90.00
_cell.angle_gamma   90.00
#
_symmetry.space_group_name_H-M   'P 1'
#
loop_
_entity.id
_entity.type
_entity.pdbx_description
1 polymer ?
#
loop_
_entity_poly.entity_id
_entity_poly.type
_entity_poly.pdbx_seq_one_letter_code
_entity_poly.pdbx_strand_id
1 'polypeptide(L)'
;YLSPPFVTLSSPRPGMIRCEAASNGVLGADFQLSAEQLSAMEQLGWRPPTAGGEDASMVPSTQPTANLWIELPQTASDHMSELAVSVLRDIYGVQHPVFLAPDQLAEALQPAQAPVEADASIKVEQLERPDVDPTMPRDQQHLNDLVDAELAEIYGYPPIRDADGDVAIRVGSTMLFLRTSSDGQEVVLFAPVVHDVAGRSRATEVLNDLNVEARWVKFQLIKDRVFVTISVLSRPFVPAHLRQAVRILSDVADGIDN
;
A
#
# COMPACT_ATOMS: atom_id res chain seq x y z
N TYR A 1 15.65 26.67 9.36
CA TYR A 1 14.98 25.61 8.59
C TYR A 1 14.21 24.77 9.57
N LEU A 2 12.89 24.67 9.41
CA LEU A 2 12.06 23.77 10.21
C LEU A 2 12.35 22.36 9.67
N SER A 3 13.12 21.56 10.42
CA SER A 3 13.26 20.13 10.14
C SER A 3 12.24 19.39 11.02
N PRO A 4 11.04 19.07 10.49
CA PRO A 4 10.00 18.40 11.26
C PRO A 4 10.40 16.96 11.59
N PRO A 5 9.74 16.35 12.59
CA PRO A 5 9.89 14.93 12.86
C PRO A 5 9.40 14.08 11.69
N PHE A 6 10.06 12.94 11.50
CA PHE A 6 9.74 11.97 10.46
C PHE A 6 10.02 10.54 10.95
N VAL A 7 9.42 9.58 10.25
CA VAL A 7 9.73 8.16 10.34
C VAL A 7 9.94 7.63 8.93
N THR A 8 11.00 6.84 8.73
CA THR A 8 11.36 6.23 7.46
C THR A 8 11.45 4.72 7.59
N LEU A 9 10.83 4.00 6.65
CA LEU A 9 10.91 2.54 6.55
C LEU A 9 11.75 2.16 5.34
N SER A 10 12.66 1.21 5.52
CA SER A 10 13.50 0.68 4.44
C SER A 10 13.76 -0.81 4.64
N SER A 11 14.19 -1.50 3.57
CA SER A 11 14.60 -2.90 3.62
C SER A 11 16.10 -2.99 3.32
N PRO A 12 17.00 -2.88 4.32
CA PRO A 12 18.44 -2.82 4.08
C PRO A 12 19.00 -4.16 3.55
N ARG A 13 18.30 -5.26 3.79
CA ARG A 13 18.60 -6.60 3.27
C ARG A 13 17.32 -7.44 3.18
N PRO A 14 17.27 -8.47 2.32
CA PRO A 14 16.07 -9.30 2.15
C PRO A 14 15.56 -9.87 3.48
N GLY A 15 14.24 -9.80 3.69
CA GLY A 15 13.57 -10.33 4.87
C GLY A 15 13.70 -9.50 6.14
N MET A 16 14.25 -8.28 6.08
CA MET A 16 14.32 -7.36 7.21
C MET A 16 13.73 -6.00 6.87
N ILE A 17 13.07 -5.40 7.86
CA ILE A 17 12.61 -4.02 7.82
C ILE A 17 13.44 -3.23 8.82
N ARG A 18 13.94 -2.09 8.39
CA ARG A 18 14.54 -1.06 9.23
C ARG A 18 13.59 0.12 9.31
N CYS A 19 13.32 0.56 10.52
CA CYS A 19 12.60 1.80 10.79
C CYS A 19 13.55 2.79 11.44
N GLU A 20 13.55 4.01 10.92
CA GLU A 20 14.35 5.12 11.42
C GLU A 20 13.45 6.28 11.81
N ALA A 21 13.72 6.90 12.96
CA ALA A 21 12.98 8.01 13.50
C ALA A 21 13.92 9.19 13.76
N ALA A 22 13.50 10.39 13.38
CA ALA A 22 14.27 11.62 13.52
C ALA A 22 14.83 11.79 14.95
N SER A 23 16.14 11.99 15.06
CA SER A 23 16.82 12.29 16.33
C SER A 23 17.01 13.79 16.52
N ASN A 24 17.38 14.19 17.74
CA ASN A 24 17.75 15.57 18.05
C ASN A 24 18.92 16.11 17.20
N GLY A 25 19.73 15.23 16.60
CA GLY A 25 20.80 15.63 15.69
C GLY A 25 20.31 16.13 14.34
N VAL A 26 19.07 15.81 13.95
CA VAL A 26 18.47 16.21 12.66
C VAL A 26 17.23 17.10 12.81
N LEU A 27 16.56 17.06 13.97
CA LEU A 27 15.36 17.85 14.26
C LEU A 27 15.67 19.35 14.40
N GLY A 28 14.72 20.18 13.94
CA GLY A 28 14.76 21.62 14.20
C GLY A 28 14.61 21.93 15.69
N ALA A 29 15.01 23.13 16.12
CA ALA A 29 14.98 23.55 17.52
C ALA A 29 13.58 23.41 18.18
N ASP A 30 12.52 23.66 17.41
CA ASP A 30 11.13 23.60 17.90
C ASP A 30 10.58 22.17 18.04
N PHE A 31 11.30 21.17 17.52
CA PHE A 31 10.87 19.77 17.50
C PHE A 31 11.76 18.85 18.33
N GLN A 32 12.70 19.41 19.11
CA GLN A 32 13.65 18.64 19.90
C GLN A 32 12.92 17.73 20.91
N LEU A 33 13.31 16.46 20.93
CA LEU A 33 12.85 15.48 21.89
C LEU A 33 13.42 15.78 23.27
N SER A 34 12.53 15.80 24.26
CA SER A 34 12.88 15.86 25.67
C SER A 34 13.58 14.57 26.13
N ALA A 35 14.22 14.63 27.30
CA ALA A 35 14.81 13.45 27.94
C ALA A 35 13.78 12.35 28.22
N GLU A 36 12.54 12.72 28.55
CA GLU A 36 11.44 11.78 28.77
C GLU A 36 11.04 11.06 27.48
N GLN A 37 10.91 11.80 26.38
CA GLN A 37 10.62 11.22 25.06
C GLN A 37 11.75 10.30 24.58
N LEU A 38 13.02 10.67 24.79
CA LEU A 38 14.15 9.80 24.45
C LEU A 38 14.16 8.51 25.29
N SER A 39 13.86 8.60 26.58
CA SER A 39 13.74 7.42 27.44
C SER A 39 12.57 6.52 27.00
N ALA A 40 11.45 7.09 26.58
CA ALA A 40 10.33 6.33 26.03
C ALA A 40 10.69 5.61 24.72
N MET A 41 11.45 6.25 23.84
CA MET A 41 11.97 5.62 22.61
C MET A 41 12.84 4.40 22.94
N GLU A 42 13.76 4.52 23.90
CA GLU A 42 14.61 3.40 24.34
C GLU A 42 13.78 2.24 24.95
N GLN A 43 12.75 2.55 25.73
CA GLN A 43 11.84 1.53 26.30
C GLN A 43 11.04 0.78 25.23
N LEU A 44 10.69 1.46 24.13
CA LEU A 44 10.07 0.85 22.95
C LEU A 44 11.05 0.04 22.09
N GLY A 45 12.34 0.01 22.46
CA GLY A 45 13.38 -0.77 21.78
C GLY A 45 14.11 -0.05 20.65
N TRP A 46 13.92 1.27 20.52
CA TRP A 46 14.69 2.09 19.59
C TRP A 46 16.13 2.22 20.05
N ARG A 47 17.06 2.12 19.10
CA ARG A 47 18.49 2.26 19.33
C ARG A 47 18.96 3.67 19.01
N PRO A 48 19.98 4.18 19.73
CA PRO A 48 20.52 5.52 19.49
C PRO A 48 21.16 5.64 18.10
N PRO A 49 21.27 6.88 17.58
CA PRO A 49 22.06 7.19 16.39
C PRO A 49 23.49 6.64 16.48
N THR A 50 23.98 6.15 15.36
CA THR A 50 25.33 5.58 15.22
C THR A 50 26.29 6.48 14.45
N ALA A 51 25.76 7.47 13.71
CA ALA A 51 26.57 8.48 13.04
C ALA A 51 27.12 9.48 14.06
N GLY A 52 28.44 9.48 14.24
CA GLY A 52 29.15 10.42 15.12
C GLY A 52 29.70 9.85 16.43
N GLY A 53 29.54 8.53 16.69
CA GLY A 53 30.14 7.86 17.85
C GLY A 53 31.43 7.11 17.50
N GLU A 54 32.39 7.09 18.43
CA GLU A 54 33.65 6.33 18.32
C GLU A 54 33.42 4.79 18.28
N ASP A 55 32.20 4.35 18.58
CA ASP A 55 31.78 2.93 18.68
C ASP A 55 31.10 2.36 17.41
N ALA A 56 31.22 3.03 16.26
CA ALA A 56 30.65 2.56 14.97
C ALA A 56 31.18 1.18 14.49
N SER A 57 32.09 0.53 15.22
CA SER A 57 32.71 -0.75 14.85
C SER A 57 32.14 -2.00 15.53
N MET A 58 31.20 -1.89 16.48
CA MET A 58 30.74 -3.04 17.29
C MET A 58 29.56 -3.83 16.71
N VAL A 59 28.86 -3.34 15.68
CA VAL A 59 27.76 -4.07 15.02
C VAL A 59 28.08 -4.29 13.53
N PRO A 60 28.71 -5.41 13.16
CA PRO A 60 29.13 -5.69 11.80
C PRO A 60 27.91 -6.09 10.96
N SER A 61 27.17 -5.12 10.43
CA SER A 61 26.19 -5.26 9.31
C SER A 61 25.27 -4.04 9.16
N THR A 62 25.35 -3.05 10.05
CA THR A 62 24.37 -1.96 10.11
C THR A 62 24.94 -0.68 9.50
N GLN A 63 24.30 -0.11 8.48
CA GLN A 63 24.70 1.19 7.94
C GLN A 63 24.57 2.28 9.03
N PRO A 64 25.58 3.17 9.17
CA PRO A 64 25.56 4.22 10.17
C PRO A 64 24.42 5.21 9.88
N THR A 65 23.75 5.69 10.93
CA THR A 65 22.60 6.59 10.82
C THR A 65 22.62 7.68 11.87
N ALA A 66 22.19 8.88 11.48
CA ALA A 66 22.00 10.00 12.40
C ALA A 66 20.66 9.91 13.16
N ASN A 67 19.83 8.90 12.87
CA ASN A 67 18.49 8.72 13.39
C ASN A 67 18.44 7.64 14.48
N LEU A 68 17.38 7.67 15.29
CA LEU A 68 17.01 6.54 16.14
C LEU A 68 16.56 5.39 15.22
N TRP A 69 16.89 4.15 15.54
CA TRP A 69 16.60 3.04 14.61
C TRP A 69 16.21 1.74 15.30
N ILE A 70 15.41 0.93 14.59
CA ILE A 70 15.11 -0.45 14.95
C ILE A 70 15.10 -1.31 13.68
N GLU A 71 15.56 -2.56 13.81
CA GLU A 71 15.49 -3.55 12.72
C GLU A 71 14.76 -4.81 13.21
N LEU A 72 13.74 -5.21 12.46
CA LEU A 72 12.96 -6.42 12.73
C LEU A 72 12.85 -7.27 11.46
N PRO A 73 12.62 -8.60 11.58
CA PRO A 73 12.25 -9.43 10.44
C PRO A 73 10.97 -8.91 9.76
N GLN A 74 10.87 -9.09 8.45
CA GLN A 74 9.69 -8.66 7.68
C GLN A 74 8.40 -9.34 8.16
N THR A 75 8.49 -10.56 8.72
CA THR A 75 7.35 -11.27 9.34
C THR A 75 6.78 -10.57 10.57
N ALA A 76 7.46 -9.55 11.10
CA ALA A 76 7.00 -8.72 12.21
C ALA A 76 6.54 -7.33 11.72
N SER A 77 6.04 -7.21 10.49
CA SER A 77 5.56 -5.96 9.89
C SER A 77 4.48 -5.26 10.71
N ASP A 78 3.60 -6.02 11.36
CA ASP A 78 2.53 -5.49 12.20
C ASP A 78 3.12 -4.77 13.42
N HIS A 79 4.05 -5.43 14.11
CA HIS A 79 4.79 -4.84 15.22
C HIS A 79 5.64 -3.63 14.77
N MET A 80 6.23 -3.69 13.57
CA MET A 80 6.95 -2.55 13.01
C MET A 80 6.02 -1.34 12.78
N SER A 81 4.80 -1.61 12.31
CA SER A 81 3.79 -0.57 12.08
C SER A 81 3.31 0.03 13.40
N GLU A 82 3.10 -0.81 14.43
CA GLU A 82 2.76 -0.35 15.79
C GLU A 82 3.84 0.58 16.35
N LEU A 83 5.12 0.23 16.20
CA LEU A 83 6.24 1.06 16.65
C LEU A 83 6.29 2.40 15.90
N ALA A 84 6.12 2.39 14.57
CA ALA A 84 6.10 3.61 13.77
C ALA A 84 4.93 4.53 14.17
N VAL A 85 3.74 3.97 14.37
CA VAL A 85 2.54 4.73 14.80
C VAL A 85 2.71 5.28 16.21
N SER A 86 3.26 4.50 17.14
CA SER A 86 3.49 4.96 18.51
C SER A 86 4.49 6.12 18.53
N VAL A 87 5.56 6.05 17.74
CA VAL A 87 6.50 7.18 17.64
C VAL A 87 5.84 8.42 17.04
N LEU A 88 5.12 8.29 15.93
CA LEU A 88 4.43 9.43 15.32
C LEU A 88 3.42 10.06 16.29
N ARG A 89 2.60 9.23 16.93
CA ARG A 89 1.47 9.70 17.75
C ARG A 89 1.89 10.13 19.15
N ASP A 90 2.62 9.28 19.83
CA ASP A 90 2.86 9.39 21.28
C ASP A 90 4.15 10.17 21.57
N ILE A 91 5.16 10.07 20.70
CA ILE A 91 6.44 10.76 20.86
C ILE A 91 6.46 12.09 20.11
N TYR A 92 6.17 12.09 18.82
CA TYR A 92 6.17 13.30 17.99
C TYR A 92 4.86 14.10 18.09
N GLY A 93 3.82 13.54 18.71
CA GLY A 93 2.57 14.25 18.95
C GLY A 93 1.70 14.45 17.70
N VAL A 94 1.89 13.64 16.66
CA VAL A 94 1.06 13.66 15.45
C VAL A 94 -0.34 13.15 15.79
N GLN A 95 -1.25 14.08 16.09
CA GLN A 95 -2.61 13.77 16.55
C GLN A 95 -3.51 13.19 15.43
N HIS A 96 -3.22 13.53 14.18
CA HIS A 96 -4.03 13.13 13.03
C HIS A 96 -3.16 12.85 11.79
N PRO A 97 -3.46 11.79 11.01
CA PRO A 97 -2.67 11.43 9.82
C PRO A 97 -2.55 12.54 8.76
N VAL A 98 -3.49 13.50 8.73
CA VAL A 98 -3.45 14.66 7.81
C VAL A 98 -2.20 15.54 7.98
N PHE A 99 -1.51 15.44 9.13
CA PHE A 99 -0.27 16.18 9.39
C PHE A 99 0.99 15.47 8.87
N LEU A 100 0.84 14.28 8.29
CA LEU A 100 1.95 13.58 7.64
C LEU A 100 2.15 14.15 6.23
N ALA A 101 3.32 14.71 5.98
CA ALA A 101 3.73 15.10 4.64
C ALA A 101 4.30 13.86 3.93
N PRO A 102 3.78 13.45 2.76
CA PRO A 102 4.23 12.26 2.04
C PRO A 102 5.59 12.45 1.33
N ASP A 103 6.43 13.36 1.81
CA ASP A 103 7.55 13.98 1.09
C ASP A 103 8.58 12.98 0.52
N GLN A 104 8.66 11.76 1.04
CA GLN A 104 9.45 10.67 0.45
C GLN A 104 8.67 9.39 0.12
N LEU A 105 7.39 9.32 0.48
CA LEU A 105 6.52 8.25 0.00
C LEU A 105 6.28 8.43 -1.51
N ALA A 106 6.18 9.69 -1.99
CA ALA A 106 5.99 10.00 -3.40
C ALA A 106 7.20 9.64 -4.31
N GLU A 107 8.43 9.66 -3.79
CA GLU A 107 9.63 9.20 -4.53
C GLU A 107 9.85 7.68 -4.43
N ALA A 108 9.56 7.07 -3.27
CA ALA A 108 9.62 5.60 -3.13
C ALA A 108 8.50 4.88 -3.91
N LEU A 109 7.42 5.58 -4.25
CA LEU A 109 6.31 5.12 -5.09
C LEU A 109 6.55 5.36 -6.59
N GLN A 110 7.69 5.96 -6.99
CA GLN A 110 8.07 6.02 -8.40
C GLN A 110 8.75 4.71 -8.79
N PRO A 111 8.17 3.92 -9.72
CA PRO A 111 8.88 2.78 -10.28
C PRO A 111 10.14 3.31 -10.97
N ALA A 112 11.28 2.66 -10.74
CA ALA A 112 12.44 2.84 -11.61
C ALA A 112 11.96 2.61 -13.05
N GLN A 113 12.06 3.63 -13.90
CA GLN A 113 11.65 3.53 -15.29
C GLN A 113 12.46 2.41 -15.95
N ALA A 114 11.78 1.30 -16.28
CA ALA A 114 12.36 0.31 -17.18
C ALA A 114 12.66 1.00 -18.52
N PRO A 115 13.80 0.71 -19.17
CA PRO A 115 14.11 1.29 -20.47
C PRO A 115 12.97 1.03 -21.46
N VAL A 116 12.45 2.10 -22.06
CA VAL A 116 11.43 2.02 -23.10
C VAL A 116 12.08 1.39 -24.33
N GLU A 117 11.76 0.13 -24.64
CA GLU A 117 12.11 -0.47 -25.92
C GLU A 117 11.27 0.19 -27.02
N ALA A 118 11.91 1.08 -27.77
CA ALA A 118 11.39 1.56 -29.03
C ALA A 118 11.71 0.52 -30.11
N ASP A 119 10.75 -0.31 -30.49
CA ASP A 119 10.58 -0.60 -31.91
C ASP A 119 9.17 -1.08 -32.27
N ALA A 120 8.57 -0.40 -33.24
CA ALA A 120 7.30 -0.75 -33.83
C ALA A 120 7.53 -1.85 -34.86
N SER A 121 7.17 -3.08 -34.51
CA SER A 121 6.92 -4.15 -35.47
C SER A 121 5.86 -5.05 -34.86
N ILE A 122 4.73 -5.21 -35.56
CA ILE A 122 3.68 -6.15 -35.16
C ILE A 122 4.26 -7.56 -35.27
N LYS A 123 4.93 -8.00 -34.21
CA LYS A 123 5.16 -9.40 -33.93
C LYS A 123 3.91 -9.86 -33.22
N VAL A 124 3.20 -10.81 -33.84
CA VAL A 124 2.31 -11.67 -33.08
C VAL A 124 3.24 -12.44 -32.14
N GLU A 125 3.44 -11.92 -30.93
CA GLU A 125 4.09 -12.67 -29.88
C GLU A 125 3.24 -13.91 -29.67
N GLN A 126 3.77 -15.07 -30.06
CA GLN A 126 3.38 -16.30 -29.40
C GLN A 126 3.78 -16.11 -27.94
N LEU A 127 2.82 -15.67 -27.14
CA LEU A 127 2.90 -15.65 -25.70
C LEU A 127 3.08 -17.10 -25.26
N GLU A 128 4.32 -17.54 -25.13
CA GLU A 128 4.66 -18.65 -24.25
C GLU A 128 4.36 -18.19 -22.82
N ARG A 129 3.10 -18.16 -22.40
CA ARG A 129 2.73 -17.72 -21.05
C ARG A 129 1.69 -18.65 -20.40
N PRO A 130 1.92 -19.04 -19.13
CA PRO A 130 0.89 -19.58 -18.24
C PRO A 130 -0.34 -18.66 -18.03
N ASP A 131 -0.26 -17.41 -18.51
CA ASP A 131 -1.24 -16.32 -18.31
C ASP A 131 -2.70 -16.59 -18.71
N VAL A 132 -2.97 -17.67 -19.43
CA VAL A 132 -4.29 -17.96 -20.00
C VAL A 132 -4.89 -19.25 -19.44
N ASP A 133 -4.19 -20.00 -18.58
CA ASP A 133 -4.67 -21.29 -18.10
C ASP A 133 -5.90 -21.14 -17.19
N PRO A 134 -7.10 -21.52 -17.67
CA PRO A 134 -8.32 -21.36 -16.90
C PRO A 134 -8.37 -22.45 -15.82
N THR A 135 -8.50 -22.05 -14.56
CA THR A 135 -8.70 -23.00 -13.46
C THR A 135 -10.14 -22.93 -12.97
N MET A 136 -10.76 -24.07 -12.66
CA MET A 136 -12.11 -24.10 -12.08
C MET A 136 -12.02 -24.10 -10.54
N PRO A 137 -12.39 -23.02 -9.85
CA PRO A 137 -12.44 -23.03 -8.39
C PRO A 137 -13.44 -24.07 -7.88
N ARG A 138 -13.09 -24.70 -6.76
CA ARG A 138 -13.91 -25.75 -6.14
C ARG A 138 -14.89 -25.12 -5.14
N ASP A 139 -14.38 -24.15 -4.40
CA ASP A 139 -15.05 -23.38 -3.36
C ASP A 139 -14.37 -21.99 -3.27
N GLN A 140 -14.85 -21.15 -2.34
CA GLN A 140 -14.28 -19.82 -2.09
C GLN A 140 -12.81 -19.89 -1.67
N GLN A 141 -12.42 -20.87 -0.85
CA GLN A 141 -11.03 -20.96 -0.40
C GLN A 141 -10.08 -21.27 -1.56
N HIS A 142 -10.46 -22.20 -2.45
CA HIS A 142 -9.68 -22.46 -3.65
C HIS A 142 -9.60 -21.23 -4.57
N LEU A 143 -10.67 -20.42 -4.64
CA LEU A 143 -10.62 -19.14 -5.36
C LEU A 143 -9.68 -18.14 -4.68
N ASN A 144 -9.68 -18.08 -3.35
CA ASN A 144 -8.73 -17.25 -2.59
C ASN A 144 -7.29 -17.64 -2.92
N ASP A 145 -6.97 -18.93 -2.87
CA ASP A 145 -5.61 -19.42 -3.14
C ASP A 145 -5.15 -19.06 -4.57
N LEU A 146 -6.05 -19.16 -5.56
CA LEU A 146 -5.77 -18.79 -6.96
C LEU A 146 -5.56 -17.28 -7.14
N VAL A 147 -6.41 -16.47 -6.49
CA VAL A 147 -6.26 -15.02 -6.49
C VAL A 147 -4.97 -14.61 -5.79
N ASP A 148 -4.66 -15.22 -4.65
CA ASP A 148 -3.50 -14.87 -3.84
C ASP A 148 -2.19 -15.25 -4.54
N ALA A 149 -2.18 -16.38 -5.25
CA ALA A 149 -1.06 -16.77 -6.11
C ALA A 149 -0.85 -15.77 -7.26
N GLU A 150 -1.93 -15.35 -7.93
CA GLU A 150 -1.86 -14.37 -9.01
C GLU A 150 -1.42 -12.98 -8.51
N LEU A 151 -1.96 -12.51 -7.38
CA LEU A 151 -1.53 -11.25 -6.77
C LEU A 151 -0.07 -11.33 -6.31
N ALA A 152 0.38 -12.47 -5.78
CA ALA A 152 1.78 -12.67 -5.43
C ALA A 152 2.70 -12.63 -6.65
N GLU A 153 2.25 -13.12 -7.81
CA GLU A 153 2.98 -13.01 -9.08
C GLU A 153 3.05 -11.55 -9.57
N ILE A 154 1.94 -10.81 -9.48
CA ILE A 154 1.89 -9.39 -9.89
C ILE A 154 2.75 -8.50 -9.00
N TYR A 155 2.68 -8.69 -7.68
CA TYR A 155 3.24 -7.75 -6.69
C TYR A 155 4.51 -8.26 -5.97
N GLY A 156 4.87 -9.53 -6.16
CA GLY A 156 6.09 -10.13 -5.60
C GLY A 156 5.99 -10.60 -4.14
N TYR A 157 4.82 -10.50 -3.51
CA TYR A 157 4.57 -10.98 -2.15
C TYR A 157 3.11 -11.44 -1.98
N PRO A 158 2.83 -12.41 -1.10
CA PRO A 158 1.47 -12.88 -0.87
C PRO A 158 0.61 -11.75 -0.28
N PRO A 159 -0.62 -11.55 -0.79
CA PRO A 159 -1.53 -10.56 -0.23
C PRO A 159 -1.98 -10.94 1.18
N ILE A 160 -2.28 -9.93 1.99
CA ILE A 160 -2.88 -10.11 3.32
C ILE A 160 -4.39 -9.87 3.18
N ARG A 161 -5.17 -10.81 3.72
CA ARG A 161 -6.62 -10.70 3.83
C ARG A 161 -7.01 -10.19 5.21
N ASP A 162 -8.00 -9.31 5.27
CA ASP A 162 -8.56 -8.86 6.54
C ASP A 162 -9.62 -9.84 7.11
N ALA A 163 -10.27 -9.45 8.20
CA ALA A 163 -11.28 -10.28 8.87
C ALA A 163 -12.53 -10.53 8.00
N ASP A 164 -12.81 -9.68 7.02
CA ASP A 164 -13.91 -9.82 6.07
C ASP A 164 -13.49 -10.60 4.81
N GLY A 165 -12.22 -11.00 4.73
CA GLY A 165 -11.63 -11.72 3.60
C GLY A 165 -11.16 -10.81 2.47
N ASP A 166 -11.10 -9.50 2.68
CA ASP A 166 -10.69 -8.53 1.67
C ASP A 166 -9.18 -8.42 1.57
N VAL A 167 -8.70 -8.34 0.33
CA VAL A 167 -7.31 -8.03 0.03
C VAL A 167 -7.19 -6.55 -0.29
N ALA A 168 -6.30 -5.85 0.42
CA ALA A 168 -5.95 -4.48 0.12
C ALA A 168 -4.79 -4.43 -0.89
N ILE A 169 -5.00 -3.76 -2.02
CA ILE A 169 -4.04 -3.66 -3.13
C ILE A 169 -3.74 -2.18 -3.36
N ARG A 170 -2.47 -1.79 -3.26
CA ARG A 170 -2.03 -0.44 -3.62
C ARG A 170 -1.66 -0.42 -5.11
N VAL A 171 -2.32 0.43 -5.89
CA VAL A 171 -1.94 0.71 -7.28
C VAL A 171 -1.83 2.22 -7.46
N GLY A 172 -0.63 2.72 -7.75
CA GLY A 172 -0.38 4.16 -7.78
C GLY A 172 -0.70 4.83 -6.44
N SER A 173 -1.50 5.91 -6.48
CA SER A 173 -2.03 6.60 -5.28
C SER A 173 -3.28 5.92 -4.70
N THR A 174 -3.99 5.14 -5.50
CA THR A 174 -5.28 4.57 -5.13
C THR A 174 -5.16 3.28 -4.32
N MET A 175 -6.02 3.12 -3.31
CA MET A 175 -6.30 1.83 -2.67
C MET A 175 -7.44 1.12 -3.37
N LEU A 176 -7.16 -0.08 -3.88
CA LEU A 176 -8.17 -1.04 -4.31
C LEU A 176 -8.36 -2.09 -3.22
N PHE A 177 -9.57 -2.61 -3.13
CA PHE A 177 -9.92 -3.74 -2.32
C PHE A 177 -10.45 -4.84 -3.23
N LEU A 178 -10.16 -6.09 -2.88
CA LEU A 178 -10.63 -7.25 -3.60
C LEU A 178 -11.32 -8.20 -2.63
N ARG A 179 -12.51 -8.66 -3.00
CA ARG A 179 -13.27 -9.67 -2.29
C ARG A 179 -13.59 -10.83 -3.21
N THR A 180 -13.50 -12.05 -2.70
CA THR A 180 -14.07 -13.23 -3.37
C THR A 180 -15.47 -13.48 -2.85
N SER A 181 -16.40 -13.77 -3.75
CA SER A 181 -17.76 -14.20 -3.39
C SER A 181 -17.75 -15.49 -2.59
N SER A 182 -18.68 -15.62 -1.64
CA SER A 182 -18.83 -16.80 -0.78
C SER A 182 -19.12 -18.09 -1.54
N ASP A 183 -19.69 -18.00 -2.74
CA ASP A 183 -19.97 -19.14 -3.61
C ASP A 183 -18.82 -19.42 -4.61
N GLY A 184 -17.75 -18.62 -4.58
CA GLY A 184 -16.56 -18.80 -5.39
C GLY A 184 -16.80 -18.60 -6.89
N GLN A 185 -17.79 -17.79 -7.28
CA GLN A 185 -18.16 -17.56 -8.69
C GLN A 185 -17.71 -16.21 -9.24
N GLU A 186 -17.36 -15.30 -8.34
CA GLU A 186 -17.05 -13.91 -8.63
C GLU A 186 -15.89 -13.41 -7.75
N VAL A 187 -15.04 -12.60 -8.36
CA VAL A 187 -14.08 -11.73 -7.68
C VAL A 187 -14.53 -10.29 -7.92
N VAL A 188 -14.74 -9.54 -6.84
CA VAL A 188 -15.18 -8.14 -6.88
C VAL A 188 -14.02 -7.26 -6.47
N LEU A 189 -13.65 -6.32 -7.32
CA LEU A 189 -12.70 -5.26 -6.98
C LEU A 189 -13.47 -3.96 -6.76
N PHE A 190 -13.11 -3.22 -5.73
CA PHE A 190 -13.76 -1.96 -5.38
C PHE A 190 -12.79 -0.96 -4.76
N ALA A 191 -13.07 0.32 -4.93
CA ALA A 191 -12.27 1.39 -4.35
C ALA A 191 -13.17 2.56 -3.92
N PRO A 192 -12.93 3.16 -2.74
CA PRO A 192 -13.54 4.43 -2.38
C PRO A 192 -12.89 5.55 -3.19
N VAL A 193 -13.70 6.31 -3.94
CA VAL A 193 -13.21 7.41 -4.82
C VAL A 193 -13.60 8.78 -4.32
N VAL A 194 -14.69 8.91 -3.56
CA VAL A 194 -15.12 10.18 -2.96
C VAL A 194 -15.58 9.95 -1.53
N HIS A 195 -15.18 10.84 -0.63
CA HIS A 195 -15.50 10.82 0.79
C HIS A 195 -16.40 12.01 1.16
N ASP A 196 -17.07 11.92 2.32
CA ASP A 196 -17.84 13.01 2.94
C ASP A 196 -18.87 13.67 2.01
N VAL A 197 -19.60 12.86 1.25
CA VAL A 197 -20.59 13.35 0.27
C VAL A 197 -21.76 14.06 0.95
N ALA A 198 -21.75 15.39 0.88
CA ALA A 198 -22.90 16.23 1.20
C ALA A 198 -23.93 16.21 0.05
N GLY A 199 -25.23 16.29 0.36
CA GLY A 199 -26.27 16.38 -0.68
C GLY A 199 -26.48 15.09 -1.48
N ARG A 200 -26.72 13.99 -0.77
CA ARG A 200 -26.84 12.62 -1.32
C ARG A 200 -27.79 12.46 -2.52
N SER A 201 -28.88 13.22 -2.57
CA SER A 201 -29.82 13.18 -3.70
C SER A 201 -29.15 13.64 -5.00
N ARG A 202 -28.41 14.76 -4.94
CA ARG A 202 -27.68 15.29 -6.10
C ARG A 202 -26.53 14.37 -6.50
N ALA A 203 -25.81 13.81 -5.52
CA ALA A 203 -24.79 12.81 -5.79
C ALA A 203 -25.37 11.59 -6.53
N THR A 204 -26.56 11.12 -6.14
CA THR A 204 -27.20 9.97 -6.79
C THR A 204 -27.54 10.24 -8.27
N GLU A 205 -27.95 11.47 -8.61
CA GLU A 205 -28.17 11.89 -10.01
C GLU A 205 -26.86 11.82 -10.82
N VAL A 206 -25.78 12.43 -10.30
CA VAL A 206 -24.47 12.43 -10.98
C VAL A 206 -23.92 11.01 -11.14
N LEU A 207 -24.09 10.16 -10.12
CA LEU A 207 -23.68 8.75 -10.19
C LEU A 207 -24.50 7.96 -11.21
N ASN A 208 -25.77 8.34 -11.45
CA ASN A 208 -26.56 7.71 -12.50
C ASN A 208 -25.98 8.04 -13.88
N ASP A 209 -25.69 9.32 -14.13
CA ASP A 209 -25.08 9.78 -15.38
C ASP A 209 -23.71 9.09 -15.62
N LEU A 210 -22.85 9.06 -14.60
CA LEU A 210 -21.57 8.34 -14.66
C LEU A 210 -21.75 6.85 -14.97
N ASN A 211 -22.76 6.20 -14.39
CA ASN A 211 -23.04 4.78 -14.63
C ASN A 211 -23.59 4.48 -16.03
N VAL A 212 -24.18 5.47 -16.71
CA VAL A 212 -24.63 5.38 -18.11
C VAL A 212 -23.44 5.40 -19.05
N GLU A 213 -22.43 6.24 -18.77
CA GLU A 213 -21.21 6.34 -19.58
C GLU A 213 -20.19 5.24 -19.26
N ALA A 214 -20.14 4.78 -18.00
CA ALA A 214 -19.19 3.78 -17.54
C ALA A 214 -19.51 2.39 -18.11
N ARG A 215 -18.63 1.92 -19.00
CA ARG A 215 -18.72 0.61 -19.64
C ARG A 215 -18.43 -0.56 -18.71
N TRP A 216 -17.35 -0.46 -17.94
CA TRP A 216 -16.77 -1.61 -17.22
C TRP A 216 -17.06 -1.61 -15.72
N VAL A 217 -17.22 -0.43 -15.14
CA VAL A 217 -17.37 -0.26 -13.69
C VAL A 217 -18.77 0.22 -13.33
N LYS A 218 -19.08 0.13 -12.04
CA LYS A 218 -20.26 0.77 -11.45
C LYS A 218 -19.89 1.63 -10.27
N PHE A 219 -20.55 2.77 -10.17
CA PHE A 219 -20.44 3.69 -9.05
C PHE A 219 -21.62 3.52 -8.10
N GLN A 220 -21.35 3.44 -6.80
CA GLN A 220 -22.34 3.23 -5.75
C GLN A 220 -22.10 4.18 -4.59
N LEU A 221 -23.17 4.84 -4.11
CA LEU A 221 -23.13 5.64 -2.88
C LEU A 221 -23.49 4.75 -1.69
N ILE A 222 -22.52 4.41 -0.85
CA ILE A 222 -22.73 3.65 0.38
C ILE A 222 -22.45 4.58 1.55
N LYS A 223 -23.47 4.83 2.37
CA LYS A 223 -23.45 5.88 3.41
C LYS A 223 -23.06 7.22 2.75
N ASP A 224 -21.92 7.79 3.12
CA ASP A 224 -21.38 9.08 2.70
C ASP A 224 -20.18 8.95 1.75
N ARG A 225 -19.94 7.76 1.21
CA ARG A 225 -18.80 7.47 0.33
C ARG A 225 -19.24 6.90 -1.02
N VAL A 226 -18.57 7.33 -2.08
CA VAL A 226 -18.73 6.74 -3.41
C VAL A 226 -17.69 5.65 -3.60
N PHE A 227 -18.17 4.48 -3.98
CA PHE A 227 -17.34 3.36 -4.39
C PHE A 227 -17.45 3.16 -5.89
N VAL A 228 -16.33 2.86 -6.52
CA VAL A 228 -16.27 2.28 -7.86
C VAL A 228 -16.04 0.78 -7.73
N THR A 229 -16.69 -0.03 -8.56
CA THR A 229 -16.65 -1.49 -8.47
C THR A 229 -16.59 -2.14 -9.85
N ILE A 230 -15.84 -3.23 -9.97
CA ILE A 230 -15.83 -4.13 -11.13
C ILE A 230 -15.89 -5.59 -10.67
N SER A 231 -16.68 -6.40 -11.38
CA SER A 231 -16.86 -7.82 -11.11
C SER A 231 -16.19 -8.67 -12.17
N VAL A 232 -15.45 -9.69 -11.74
CA VAL A 232 -14.82 -10.69 -12.61
C VAL A 232 -15.42 -12.05 -12.29
N LEU A 233 -16.04 -12.68 -13.29
CA LEU A 233 -16.46 -14.08 -13.16
C LEU A 233 -15.24 -14.98 -13.03
N SER A 234 -15.29 -15.91 -12.06
CA SER A 234 -14.15 -16.76 -11.71
C SER A 234 -14.41 -18.25 -11.93
N ARG A 235 -15.41 -18.60 -12.73
CA ARG A 235 -15.70 -19.99 -13.12
C ARG A 235 -15.78 -20.14 -14.65
N PRO A 236 -14.65 -20.33 -15.34
CA PRO A 236 -13.30 -20.53 -14.77
C PRO A 236 -12.61 -19.22 -14.36
N PHE A 237 -11.68 -19.32 -13.42
CA PHE A 237 -10.76 -18.25 -13.05
C PHE A 237 -9.66 -18.19 -14.09
N VAL A 238 -9.51 -17.03 -14.72
CA VAL A 238 -8.46 -16.75 -15.70
C VAL A 238 -7.62 -15.61 -15.12
N PRO A 239 -6.34 -15.83 -14.81
CA PRO A 239 -5.52 -14.83 -14.13
C PRO A 239 -5.40 -13.51 -14.93
N ALA A 240 -5.37 -13.60 -16.26
CA ALA A 240 -5.41 -12.43 -17.15
C ALA A 240 -6.63 -11.52 -16.93
N HIS A 241 -7.81 -12.05 -16.60
CA HIS A 241 -9.00 -11.24 -16.34
C HIS A 241 -8.89 -10.46 -15.03
N LEU A 242 -8.26 -11.05 -14.00
CA LEU A 242 -7.98 -10.34 -12.76
C LEU A 242 -7.04 -9.16 -13.00
N ARG A 243 -5.92 -9.38 -13.70
CA ARG A 243 -4.98 -8.31 -14.08
C ARG A 243 -5.66 -7.20 -14.87
N GLN A 244 -6.51 -7.56 -15.83
CA GLN A 244 -7.25 -6.58 -16.62
C GLN A 244 -8.20 -5.76 -15.74
N ALA A 245 -8.92 -6.39 -14.82
CA ALA A 245 -9.84 -5.71 -13.92
C ALA A 245 -9.12 -4.77 -12.96
N VAL A 246 -7.97 -5.18 -12.41
CA VAL A 246 -7.10 -4.31 -11.59
C VAL A 246 -6.71 -3.06 -12.36
N ARG A 247 -6.24 -3.20 -13.61
CA ARG A 247 -5.85 -2.05 -14.46
C ARG A 247 -7.02 -1.11 -14.71
N ILE A 248 -8.16 -1.65 -15.16
CA ILE A 248 -9.36 -0.85 -15.45
C ILE A 248 -9.81 -0.07 -14.21
N LEU A 249 -9.87 -0.73 -13.04
CA LEU A 249 -10.36 -0.07 -11.84
C LEU A 249 -9.37 1.01 -11.34
N SER A 250 -8.07 0.75 -11.46
CA SER A 250 -7.02 1.73 -11.11
C SER A 250 -7.12 2.98 -11.97
N ASP A 251 -7.20 2.83 -13.29
CA ASP A 251 -7.29 3.94 -14.23
C ASP A 251 -8.53 4.81 -13.97
N VAL A 252 -9.67 4.17 -13.63
CA VAL A 252 -10.90 4.91 -13.31
C VAL A 252 -10.78 5.63 -11.96
N ALA A 253 -10.24 4.96 -10.94
CA ALA A 253 -10.12 5.56 -9.62
C ALA A 253 -9.17 6.76 -9.62
N ASP A 254 -8.01 6.63 -10.26
CA ASP A 254 -7.04 7.73 -10.42
C ASP A 254 -7.61 8.90 -11.24
N GLY A 255 -8.49 8.61 -12.21
CA GLY A 255 -9.17 9.64 -13.00
C GLY A 255 -10.23 10.45 -12.22
N ILE A 256 -10.70 9.96 -11.07
CA ILE A 256 -11.70 10.63 -10.22
C ILE A 256 -11.03 11.33 -9.02
N ASP A 257 -9.84 10.87 -8.60
CA ASP A 257 -9.08 11.45 -7.48
C ASP A 257 -8.36 12.77 -7.84
N ASN A 258 -8.21 13.08 -9.14
CA ASN A 258 -7.65 14.35 -9.66
C ASN A 258 -8.72 15.44 -9.88
#